data_AF-A0A395HEP2-F1
#
_entry.id   AF-A0A395HEP2-F1
#
_cell.length_a   1.000
_cell.length_b   1.000
_cell.length_c   1.000
_cell.angle_alpha   90.00
_cell.angle_beta   90.00
_cell.angle_gamma   90.00
#
_symmetry.space_group_name_H-M   'P 1'
#
loop_
_entity.id
_entity.type
_entity.pdbx_description
1 polymer ?
#
loop_
_entity_poly.entity_id
_entity_poly.type
_entity_poly.pdbx_seq_one_letter_code
_entity_poly.pdbx_strand_id
1 'polypeptide(L)'
;MPSALLPQRALLRPPPSSTLTIVASLLQSHHHYNIQSRTYASHSPKSQSKSKSHSRPSSSAQPAHPSSTSTSTTSTTTLTNDINPPASTRPADLSLPPSLPPSASPADKLKHYISIGRAYLTFYKTGLKNVYHNYRAAQPLHRTLNLSLFVSPPATTTSASSFLKTLHSHNLSRAHFQLLRRSAYDIRRIIPFSLVLVICGEMTPLAVLALGNVITPLTCRIPRQLEKERVKRAVWKRNALVPVGSVTAPTVGSEAEMRVLKSMVDGEWVRTAGARDVLRACAALGLTKTHTRPESLVEVVYRPRLRRYAEYLEVDDALIRSGGGVSGMEAAEVRLAVEERGGVGVGGKESWEAEREERRWLEKWLAGKE
;
A
#
# COMPACT_ATOMS: atom_id res chain seq x y z
N MET A 1 -60.33 -54.03 -18.84
CA MET A 1 -60.74 -54.64 -17.56
C MET A 1 -59.50 -55.20 -16.90
N PRO A 2 -59.00 -54.69 -15.75
CA PRO A 2 -59.19 -53.39 -15.08
C PRO A 2 -57.93 -52.48 -15.25
N SER A 3 -58.02 -51.15 -15.40
CA SER A 3 -58.34 -50.11 -14.39
C SER A 3 -57.29 -50.04 -13.27
N ALA A 4 -56.41 -49.03 -13.31
CA ALA A 4 -56.48 -47.79 -12.51
C ALA A 4 -55.56 -47.91 -11.26
N LEU A 5 -54.84 -46.92 -10.73
CA LEU A 5 -55.06 -45.50 -10.55
C LEU A 5 -53.71 -44.76 -10.38
N LEU A 6 -53.59 -43.58 -10.99
CA LEU A 6 -52.72 -42.48 -10.56
C LEU A 6 -53.13 -41.99 -9.16
N PRO A 7 -52.20 -41.50 -8.32
CA PRO A 7 -52.50 -40.47 -7.36
C PRO A 7 -52.00 -39.09 -7.81
N GLN A 8 -52.83 -38.12 -7.44
CA GLN A 8 -52.84 -36.72 -7.81
C GLN A 8 -51.57 -35.94 -7.47
N ARG A 9 -51.26 -34.97 -8.34
CA ARG A 9 -50.59 -33.73 -8.00
C ARG A 9 -51.35 -33.04 -6.84
N ALA A 10 -50.70 -32.92 -5.69
CA ALA A 10 -51.04 -31.92 -4.69
C ALA A 10 -50.04 -30.77 -4.82
N LEU A 11 -50.55 -29.61 -5.24
CA LEU A 11 -49.87 -28.33 -5.22
C LEU A 11 -49.65 -27.91 -3.76
N LEU A 12 -48.42 -28.06 -3.26
CA LEU A 12 -48.00 -27.42 -2.01
C LEU A 12 -47.36 -26.07 -2.32
N ARG A 13 -48.19 -25.06 -2.12
CA ARG A 13 -47.89 -23.63 -2.03
C ARG A 13 -46.73 -23.38 -1.05
N PRO A 14 -45.71 -22.58 -1.42
CA PRO A 14 -44.67 -22.18 -0.48
C PRO A 14 -45.24 -21.21 0.57
N PRO A 15 -44.83 -21.31 1.85
CA PRO A 15 -45.20 -20.34 2.87
C PRO A 15 -44.49 -19.01 2.60
N PRO A 16 -45.17 -17.86 2.78
CA PRO A 16 -44.50 -16.57 2.83
C PRO A 16 -43.86 -16.42 4.20
N SER A 17 -42.55 -16.23 4.25
CA SER A 17 -41.87 -15.75 5.45
C SER A 17 -40.96 -14.59 5.06
N SER A 18 -41.63 -13.47 4.86
CA SER A 18 -41.14 -12.13 5.05
C SER A 18 -40.59 -12.00 6.47
N THR A 19 -39.29 -11.75 6.63
CA THR A 19 -38.69 -10.81 7.61
C THR A 19 -37.19 -11.06 7.70
N LEU A 20 -36.42 -10.35 6.88
CA LEU A 20 -35.04 -9.95 7.21
C LEU A 20 -34.69 -8.71 6.37
N THR A 21 -35.51 -7.67 6.54
CA THR A 21 -35.14 -6.29 6.22
C THR A 21 -34.82 -5.63 7.55
N ILE A 22 -33.54 -5.59 7.93
CA ILE A 22 -32.89 -4.61 8.82
C ILE A 22 -31.40 -4.97 8.71
N VAL A 23 -30.67 -4.29 7.82
CA VAL A 23 -29.40 -3.58 8.07
C VAL A 23 -29.14 -2.72 6.83
N ALA A 24 -29.95 -1.67 6.69
CA ALA A 24 -29.56 -0.45 6.01
C ALA A 24 -29.89 0.68 6.98
N SER A 25 -29.12 1.77 6.94
CA SER A 25 -29.31 2.98 7.76
C SER A 25 -28.81 2.93 9.20
N LEU A 26 -27.50 3.06 9.37
CA LEU A 26 -26.91 3.62 10.59
C LEU A 26 -25.55 4.26 10.25
N LEU A 27 -25.55 5.25 9.35
CA LEU A 27 -24.44 6.19 9.14
C LEU A 27 -24.91 7.40 8.30
N GLN A 28 -26.06 7.96 8.66
CA GLN A 28 -26.53 9.25 8.14
C GLN A 28 -27.58 9.80 9.11
N SER A 29 -27.15 10.54 10.13
CA SER A 29 -27.88 11.65 10.75
C SER A 29 -27.11 12.25 11.93
N HIS A 30 -26.77 13.52 11.77
CA HIS A 30 -26.67 14.56 12.81
C HIS A 30 -25.75 14.34 14.02
N HIS A 31 -24.54 14.90 13.91
CA HIS A 31 -23.93 15.65 15.01
C HIS A 31 -23.63 17.08 14.54
N HIS A 32 -24.60 17.98 14.75
CA HIS A 32 -24.31 19.38 14.98
C HIS A 32 -23.65 19.46 16.37
N TYR A 33 -22.32 19.50 16.41
CA TYR A 33 -21.61 20.06 17.56
C TYR A 33 -21.09 21.44 17.19
N ASN A 34 -21.77 22.41 17.81
CA ASN A 34 -21.41 23.80 17.91
C ASN A 34 -20.09 23.91 18.68
N ILE A 35 -18.96 24.07 17.98
CA ILE A 35 -17.69 24.42 18.62
C ILE A 35 -17.58 25.94 18.56
N GLN A 36 -17.88 26.53 19.70
CA GLN A 36 -17.61 27.93 20.02
C GLN A 36 -16.16 28.26 19.68
N SER A 37 -16.01 29.24 18.80
CA SER A 37 -14.80 29.98 18.51
C SER A 37 -14.21 30.58 19.79
N ARG A 38 -13.11 30.00 20.28
CA ARG A 38 -12.24 30.64 21.27
C ARG A 38 -11.14 31.41 20.52
N THR A 39 -11.40 32.70 20.39
CA THR A 39 -10.46 33.74 19.97
C THR A 39 -9.26 33.73 20.92
N TYR A 40 -8.07 33.40 20.43
CA TYR A 40 -6.82 33.69 21.14
C TYR A 40 -6.11 34.82 20.42
N ALA A 41 -5.96 35.91 21.18
CA ALA A 41 -5.29 37.13 20.80
C ALA A 41 -3.82 36.86 20.44
N SER A 42 -3.42 37.42 19.30
CA SER A 42 -2.04 37.55 18.86
C SER A 42 -1.31 38.56 19.74
N HIS A 43 -0.36 38.09 20.54
CA HIS A 43 0.69 38.95 21.11
C HIS A 43 1.99 38.73 20.34
N SER A 44 2.35 39.76 19.58
CA SER A 44 3.68 40.00 19.03
C SER A 44 4.70 40.17 20.17
N PRO A 45 5.93 39.66 20.00
CA PRO A 45 7.06 40.44 20.45
C PRO A 45 8.12 40.65 19.37
N LYS A 46 8.53 41.92 19.36
CA LYS A 46 9.62 42.61 18.69
C LYS A 46 10.89 41.79 18.45
N SER A 47 11.45 42.07 17.27
CA SER A 47 12.82 41.88 16.83
C SER A 47 13.88 42.23 17.87
N GLN A 48 14.91 41.40 18.00
CA GLN A 48 16.28 41.87 18.21
C GLN A 48 17.27 40.95 17.46
N SER A 49 18.10 41.61 16.68
CA SER A 49 19.20 41.09 15.88
C SER A 49 20.30 40.47 16.75
N LYS A 50 21.00 39.47 16.22
CA LYS A 50 22.42 39.23 16.49
C LYS A 50 23.01 38.34 15.39
N SER A 51 23.73 39.01 14.50
CA SER A 51 24.66 38.48 13.53
C SER A 51 25.81 37.73 14.21
N LYS A 52 26.15 36.54 13.71
CA LYS A 52 27.48 35.95 13.87
C LYS A 52 27.92 35.31 12.55
N SER A 53 28.89 35.97 11.93
CA SER A 53 29.71 35.48 10.84
C SER A 53 30.65 34.39 11.32
N HIS A 54 30.82 33.31 10.56
CA HIS A 54 32.11 32.60 10.55
C HIS A 54 32.48 32.18 9.14
N SER A 55 33.74 32.49 8.85
CA SER A 55 34.43 32.43 7.57
C SER A 55 34.78 31.01 7.15
N ARG A 56 34.71 30.80 5.84
CA ARG A 56 35.25 29.67 5.10
C ARG A 56 36.79 29.72 5.07
N PRO A 57 37.46 28.56 5.01
CA PRO A 57 38.64 28.43 4.17
C PRO A 57 38.44 27.37 3.08
N SER A 58 38.96 27.67 1.89
CA SER A 58 39.13 26.75 0.78
C SER A 58 40.56 26.19 0.81
N SER A 59 40.73 24.89 0.60
CA SER A 59 41.83 24.36 -0.22
C SER A 59 41.59 22.90 -0.62
N SER A 60 42.30 22.52 -1.69
CA SER A 60 42.11 21.46 -2.69
C SER A 60 42.59 20.06 -2.30
N ALA A 61 41.93 19.00 -2.83
CA ALA A 61 42.50 17.82 -3.53
C ALA A 61 41.54 16.59 -3.52
N GLN A 62 41.70 15.72 -4.52
CA GLN A 62 40.79 14.69 -5.10
C GLN A 62 40.74 13.32 -4.34
N PRO A 63 40.18 12.22 -4.91
CA PRO A 63 38.84 11.65 -4.68
C PRO A 63 38.80 10.33 -3.86
N ALA A 64 37.71 10.06 -3.13
CA ALA A 64 37.37 8.70 -2.67
C ALA A 64 35.88 8.54 -2.32
N HIS A 65 35.24 7.58 -3.01
CA HIS A 65 34.06 6.75 -2.66
C HIS A 65 32.85 7.39 -1.92
N PRO A 66 31.63 7.39 -2.51
CA PRO A 66 30.44 7.79 -1.78
C PRO A 66 29.94 6.66 -0.88
N SER A 67 30.28 6.74 0.40
CA SER A 67 29.50 6.14 1.48
C SER A 67 28.15 6.86 1.54
N SER A 68 27.09 6.19 1.09
CA SER A 68 25.73 6.70 1.06
C SER A 68 25.20 6.96 2.48
N THR A 69 25.39 8.19 2.95
CA THR A 69 24.68 8.74 4.11
C THR A 69 23.44 9.45 3.58
N SER A 70 22.32 8.73 3.52
CA SER A 70 21.02 9.29 3.16
C SER A 70 20.55 10.22 4.27
N THR A 71 20.96 11.49 4.17
CA THR A 71 20.41 12.57 5.00
C THR A 71 18.96 12.80 4.56
N SER A 72 18.00 12.48 5.43
CA SER A 72 16.59 12.81 5.26
C SER A 72 16.39 14.32 5.32
N THR A 73 16.62 15.01 4.20
CA THR A 73 16.16 16.39 4.01
C THR A 73 14.71 16.37 3.58
N THR A 74 13.83 16.84 4.47
CA THR A 74 12.46 17.25 4.15
C THR A 74 12.52 18.50 3.26
N SER A 75 12.78 18.34 1.97
CA SER A 75 12.67 19.44 1.00
C SER A 75 11.24 19.51 0.50
N THR A 76 10.48 20.46 1.06
CA THR A 76 9.24 20.98 0.48
C THR A 76 9.61 21.78 -0.78
N THR A 77 9.88 21.10 -1.88
CA THR A 77 10.00 21.73 -3.21
C THR A 77 8.79 21.34 -4.01
N THR A 78 7.88 22.29 -4.18
CA THR A 78 6.80 22.26 -5.17
C THR A 78 7.43 22.17 -6.56
N LEU A 79 7.69 20.96 -7.04
CA LEU A 79 8.03 20.69 -8.42
C LEU A 79 6.78 20.17 -9.13
N THR A 80 6.51 20.73 -10.30
CA THR A 80 5.44 20.35 -11.24
C THR A 80 5.49 18.89 -11.71
N ASN A 81 6.51 18.14 -11.31
CA ASN A 81 6.78 16.73 -11.66
C ASN A 81 7.02 15.86 -10.41
N ASP A 82 6.21 16.02 -9.35
CA ASP A 82 6.34 15.23 -8.12
C ASP A 82 5.77 13.81 -8.32
N ILE A 83 6.54 12.96 -9.01
CA ILE A 83 6.17 11.56 -9.32
C ILE A 83 6.43 10.61 -8.15
N ASN A 84 7.34 10.97 -7.25
CA ASN A 84 7.77 10.15 -6.14
C ASN A 84 7.15 10.66 -4.83
N PRO A 85 6.32 9.85 -4.13
CA PRO A 85 5.83 10.26 -2.82
C PRO A 85 6.98 10.45 -1.82
N PRO A 86 6.76 11.20 -0.73
CA PRO A 86 7.78 11.37 0.31
C PRO A 86 8.33 10.02 0.78
N ALA A 87 9.66 9.96 0.97
CA ALA A 87 10.34 8.74 1.44
C ALA A 87 9.78 8.22 2.77
N SER A 88 9.21 9.11 3.60
CA SER A 88 8.51 8.76 4.83
C SER A 88 7.28 7.87 4.64
N THR A 89 6.74 7.74 3.42
CA THR A 89 5.63 6.82 3.11
C THR A 89 6.08 5.36 2.96
N ARG A 90 7.39 5.10 2.98
CA ARG A 90 8.00 3.78 2.88
C ARG A 90 8.45 3.27 4.26
N PRO A 91 8.68 1.96 4.41
CA PRO A 91 9.34 1.41 5.58
C PRO A 91 10.65 2.14 5.88
N ALA A 92 10.90 2.45 7.16
CA ALA A 92 12.18 3.04 7.55
C ALA A 92 13.34 2.06 7.34
N ASP A 93 14.55 2.59 7.13
CA ASP A 93 15.72 1.73 7.02
C ASP A 93 16.07 1.12 8.38
N LEU A 94 16.30 -0.20 8.38
CA LEU A 94 16.72 -0.94 9.58
C LEU A 94 18.21 -1.28 9.47
N SER A 95 19.05 -0.45 10.08
CA SER A 95 20.49 -0.69 10.20
C SER A 95 20.77 -1.58 11.42
N LEU A 96 21.00 -2.86 11.17
CA LEU A 96 21.41 -3.80 12.21
C LEU A 96 22.94 -3.77 12.39
N PRO A 97 23.44 -3.92 13.63
CA PRO A 97 24.88 -4.07 13.88
C PRO A 97 25.44 -5.29 13.13
N PRO A 98 26.72 -5.27 12.71
CA PRO A 98 27.37 -6.40 12.06
C PRO A 98 27.29 -7.68 12.89
N SER A 99 27.21 -8.83 12.23
CA SER A 99 27.19 -10.14 12.91
C SER A 99 28.52 -10.39 13.63
N LEU A 100 28.46 -10.86 14.88
CA LEU A 100 29.67 -11.20 15.65
C LEU A 100 30.25 -12.55 15.22
N PRO A 101 31.57 -12.75 15.35
CA PRO A 101 32.18 -14.05 15.14
C PRO A 101 31.70 -15.07 16.20
N PRO A 102 31.69 -16.37 15.88
CA PRO A 102 31.24 -17.41 16.83
C PRO A 102 32.03 -17.43 18.15
N SER A 103 33.32 -17.05 18.07
CA SER A 103 34.28 -16.97 19.19
C SER A 103 34.10 -15.75 20.09
N ALA A 104 33.14 -14.86 19.81
CA ALA A 104 32.91 -13.67 20.62
C ALA A 104 32.60 -14.00 22.09
N SER A 105 33.11 -13.15 22.99
CA SER A 105 32.90 -13.29 24.43
C SER A 105 31.40 -13.16 24.79
N PRO A 106 30.94 -13.77 25.90
CA PRO A 106 29.56 -13.62 26.37
C PRO A 106 29.15 -12.15 26.59
N ALA A 107 30.09 -11.32 27.07
CA ALA A 107 29.85 -9.88 27.28
C ALA A 107 29.61 -9.14 25.95
N ASP A 108 30.38 -9.47 24.91
CA ASP A 108 30.20 -8.85 23.59
C ASP A 108 28.91 -9.33 22.91
N LYS A 109 28.52 -10.58 23.12
CA LYS A 109 27.20 -11.09 22.70
C LYS A 109 26.07 -10.32 23.37
N LEU A 110 26.16 -10.05 24.68
CA LEU A 110 25.15 -9.25 25.40
C LEU A 110 25.09 -7.81 24.85
N LYS A 111 26.23 -7.14 24.68
CA LYS A 111 26.30 -5.80 24.06
C LYS A 111 25.68 -5.80 22.66
N HIS A 112 25.93 -6.85 21.87
CA HIS A 112 25.34 -7.01 20.56
C HIS A 112 23.81 -7.09 20.62
N TYR A 113 23.23 -7.93 21.49
CA TYR A 113 21.78 -8.01 21.64
C TYR A 113 21.15 -6.67 22.08
N ILE A 114 21.81 -5.93 22.97
CA ILE A 114 21.36 -4.58 23.36
C ILE A 114 21.40 -3.63 22.16
N SER A 115 22.46 -3.68 21.34
CA SER A 115 22.57 -2.85 20.14
C SER A 115 21.52 -3.19 19.08
N ILE A 116 21.20 -4.48 18.89
CA ILE A 116 20.07 -4.94 18.06
C ILE A 116 18.76 -4.35 18.60
N GLY A 117 18.51 -4.47 19.91
CA GLY A 117 17.31 -3.94 20.55
C GLY A 117 17.15 -2.43 20.33
N ARG A 118 18.23 -1.66 20.48
CA ARG A 118 18.26 -0.21 20.20
C ARG A 118 17.97 0.12 18.74
N ALA A 119 18.51 -0.67 17.80
CA ALA A 119 18.24 -0.50 16.37
C ALA A 119 16.75 -0.70 16.07
N TYR A 120 16.12 -1.75 16.60
CA TYR A 120 14.68 -1.99 16.44
C TYR A 120 13.81 -0.91 17.09
N LEU A 121 14.17 -0.45 18.29
CA LEU A 121 13.45 0.63 18.96
C LEU A 121 13.49 1.93 18.13
N THR A 122 14.67 2.26 17.60
CA THR A 122 14.85 3.43 16.72
C THR A 122 14.05 3.30 15.43
N PHE A 123 14.08 2.12 14.80
CA PHE A 123 13.29 1.80 13.62
C PHE A 123 11.79 2.03 13.85
N TYR A 124 11.20 1.46 14.91
CA TYR A 124 9.78 1.62 15.21
C TYR A 124 9.42 3.06 15.57
N LYS A 125 10.27 3.75 16.35
CA LYS A 125 10.07 5.17 16.67
C LYS A 125 10.03 6.03 15.40
N THR A 126 10.95 5.81 14.47
CA THR A 126 11.00 6.49 13.17
C THR A 126 9.77 6.14 12.32
N GLY A 127 9.40 4.86 12.24
CA GLY A 127 8.21 4.42 11.51
C GLY A 127 6.92 5.09 12.00
N LEU A 128 6.71 5.14 13.33
CA LEU A 128 5.55 5.81 13.93
C LEU A 128 5.56 7.32 13.72
N LYS A 129 6.74 7.96 13.83
CA LYS A 129 6.91 9.37 13.51
C LYS A 129 6.54 9.65 12.05
N ASN A 130 6.93 8.77 11.13
CA ASN A 130 6.58 8.87 9.72
C ASN A 130 5.07 8.72 9.50
N VAL A 131 4.37 7.78 10.17
CA VAL A 131 2.90 7.68 10.12
C VAL A 131 2.26 9.02 10.47
N TYR A 132 2.68 9.62 11.59
CA TYR A 132 2.13 10.89 12.04
C TYR A 132 2.40 12.03 11.05
N HIS A 133 3.62 12.14 10.51
CA HIS A 133 3.95 13.17 9.52
C HIS A 133 3.16 12.98 8.22
N ASN A 134 3.05 11.76 7.71
CA ASN A 134 2.29 11.45 6.50
C ASN A 134 0.80 11.75 6.69
N TYR A 135 0.26 11.45 7.87
CA TYR A 135 -1.11 11.81 8.25
C TYR A 135 -1.33 13.32 8.22
N ARG A 136 -0.46 14.08 8.88
CA ARG A 136 -0.55 15.55 8.91
C ARG A 136 -0.43 16.15 7.52
N ALA A 137 0.45 15.62 6.68
CA ALA A 137 0.62 16.05 5.29
C ALA A 137 -0.59 15.67 4.40
N ALA A 138 -1.23 14.53 4.65
CA ALA A 138 -2.41 14.09 3.91
C ALA A 138 -3.70 14.83 4.30
N GLN A 139 -3.81 15.35 5.53
CA GLN A 139 -5.01 16.08 5.98
C GLN A 139 -5.50 17.20 5.05
N PRO A 140 -4.67 18.17 4.62
CA PRO A 140 -5.12 19.22 3.71
C PRO A 140 -5.63 18.65 2.38
N LEU A 141 -4.96 17.62 1.84
CA LEU A 141 -5.35 16.95 0.60
C LEU A 141 -6.73 16.27 0.72
N HIS A 142 -7.00 15.62 1.86
CA HIS A 142 -8.32 15.05 2.16
C HIS A 142 -9.42 16.11 2.19
N ARG A 143 -9.13 17.30 2.73
CA ARG A 143 -10.09 18.43 2.73
C ARG A 143 -10.34 18.94 1.31
N THR A 144 -9.28 19.14 0.53
CA THR A 144 -9.38 19.58 -0.88
C THR A 144 -10.21 18.64 -1.72
N LEU A 145 -10.06 17.32 -1.51
CA LEU A 145 -10.78 16.29 -2.26
C LEU A 145 -12.11 15.86 -1.64
N ASN A 146 -12.53 16.47 -0.52
CA ASN A 146 -13.71 16.07 0.26
C ASN A 146 -13.74 14.57 0.61
N LEU A 147 -12.58 14.01 0.96
CA LEU A 147 -12.41 12.59 1.33
C LEU A 147 -12.29 12.41 2.85
N SER A 148 -12.87 11.33 3.37
CA SER A 148 -12.60 10.90 4.75
C SER A 148 -11.17 10.38 4.91
N LEU A 149 -10.55 10.65 6.08
CA LEU A 149 -9.16 10.29 6.40
C LEU A 149 -8.88 8.78 6.38
N PHE A 150 -9.91 7.95 6.54
CA PHE A 150 -9.79 6.49 6.56
C PHE A 150 -10.06 5.84 5.20
N VAL A 151 -10.51 6.62 4.22
CA VAL A 151 -10.87 6.13 2.90
C VAL A 151 -9.66 6.29 1.98
N SER A 152 -9.14 5.15 1.50
CA SER A 152 -8.14 5.17 0.43
C SER A 152 -8.83 5.53 -0.89
N PRO A 153 -8.33 6.52 -1.64
CA PRO A 153 -8.85 6.83 -2.97
C PRO A 153 -8.46 5.75 -4.01
N PRO A 154 -9.21 5.62 -5.12
CA PRO A 154 -10.48 6.30 -5.40
C PRO A 154 -11.63 5.81 -4.49
N ALA A 155 -12.56 6.72 -4.16
CA ALA A 155 -13.71 6.41 -3.32
C ALA A 155 -14.71 5.53 -4.08
N THR A 156 -15.50 4.70 -3.38
CA THR A 156 -16.43 3.72 -3.98
C THR A 156 -17.49 4.32 -4.91
N THR A 157 -17.72 5.63 -4.82
CA THR A 157 -18.73 6.36 -5.59
C THR A 157 -18.16 7.07 -6.83
N THR A 158 -16.84 7.04 -7.02
CA THR A 158 -16.16 7.86 -8.03
C THR A 158 -15.34 6.98 -8.96
N SER A 159 -15.65 7.04 -10.26
CA SER A 159 -14.85 6.38 -11.30
C SER A 159 -13.42 6.92 -11.32
N ALA A 160 -12.46 6.09 -11.74
CA ALA A 160 -11.05 6.46 -11.89
C ALA A 160 -10.86 7.74 -12.73
N SER A 161 -11.57 7.85 -13.86
CA SER A 161 -11.50 9.02 -14.75
C SER A 161 -12.00 10.31 -14.08
N SER A 162 -13.11 10.22 -13.35
CA SER A 162 -13.65 11.35 -12.59
C SER A 162 -12.69 11.77 -11.48
N PHE A 163 -12.12 10.81 -10.76
CA PHE A 163 -11.17 11.09 -9.68
C PHE A 163 -9.90 11.73 -10.23
N LEU A 164 -9.37 11.23 -11.35
CA LEU A 164 -8.22 11.79 -12.04
C LEU A 164 -8.47 13.23 -12.50
N LYS A 165 -9.66 13.53 -13.05
CA LYS A 165 -10.06 14.91 -13.39
C LYS A 165 -10.04 15.82 -12.16
N THR A 166 -10.52 15.33 -11.01
CA THR A 166 -10.47 16.08 -9.74
C THR A 166 -9.03 16.28 -9.24
N LEU A 167 -8.13 15.31 -9.42
CA LEU A 167 -6.71 15.50 -9.08
C LEU A 167 -6.09 16.59 -9.95
N HIS A 168 -6.30 16.53 -11.27
CA HIS A 168 -5.78 17.51 -12.20
C HIS A 168 -6.35 18.91 -11.96
N SER A 169 -7.64 19.05 -11.63
CA SER A 169 -8.24 20.36 -11.33
C SER A 169 -7.63 21.04 -10.11
N HIS A 170 -7.03 20.27 -9.20
CA HIS A 170 -6.34 20.76 -8.02
C HIS A 170 -4.81 20.72 -8.17
N ASN A 171 -4.29 20.48 -9.37
CA ASN A 171 -2.85 20.33 -9.65
C ASN A 171 -2.16 19.29 -8.75
N LEU A 172 -2.86 18.19 -8.43
CA LEU A 172 -2.31 17.13 -7.60
C LEU A 172 -1.55 16.09 -8.43
N SER A 173 -0.32 15.81 -8.03
CA SER A 173 0.59 14.85 -8.66
C SER A 173 0.42 13.41 -8.15
N ARG A 174 1.20 12.50 -8.74
CA ARG A 174 1.31 11.11 -8.27
C ARG A 174 1.76 11.02 -6.81
N ALA A 175 2.72 11.83 -6.39
CA ALA A 175 3.22 11.83 -5.01
C ALA A 175 2.10 12.12 -4.01
N HIS A 176 1.22 13.08 -4.30
CA HIS A 176 0.06 13.38 -3.47
C HIS A 176 -0.95 12.23 -3.43
N PHE A 177 -1.22 11.61 -4.57
CA PHE A 177 -2.11 10.45 -4.65
C PHE A 177 -1.60 9.27 -3.81
N GLN A 178 -0.31 8.95 -3.93
CA GLN A 178 0.31 7.87 -3.16
C GLN A 178 0.40 8.19 -1.67
N LEU A 179 0.68 9.44 -1.31
CA LEU A 179 0.64 9.91 0.09
C LEU A 179 -0.74 9.69 0.71
N LEU A 180 -1.82 10.11 0.04
CA LEU A 180 -3.20 9.91 0.50
C LEU A 180 -3.50 8.42 0.73
N ARG A 181 -3.20 7.59 -0.26
CA ARG A 181 -3.49 6.14 -0.21
C ARG A 181 -2.73 5.43 0.90
N ARG A 182 -1.42 5.67 1.00
CA ARG A 182 -0.54 5.03 2.00
C ARG A 182 -0.86 5.54 3.42
N SER A 183 -1.13 6.83 3.58
CA SER A 183 -1.53 7.43 4.86
C SER A 183 -2.86 6.86 5.38
N ALA A 184 -3.88 6.74 4.51
CA ALA A 184 -5.16 6.11 4.88
C ALA A 184 -5.00 4.62 5.24
N TYR A 185 -4.02 3.92 4.67
CA TYR A 185 -3.68 2.55 5.09
C TYR A 185 -3.08 2.54 6.50
N ASP A 186 -2.07 3.37 6.75
CA ASP A 186 -1.35 3.41 8.03
C ASP A 186 -2.25 3.83 9.19
N ILE A 187 -3.13 4.82 8.98
CA ILE A 187 -4.08 5.28 10.00
C ILE A 187 -5.13 4.21 10.34
N ARG A 188 -5.52 3.34 9.40
CA ARG A 188 -6.39 2.19 9.75
C ARG A 188 -5.66 1.12 10.55
N ARG A 189 -4.32 1.03 10.42
CA ARG A 189 -3.49 0.05 11.14
C ARG A 189 -2.95 0.59 12.46
N ILE A 190 -2.88 1.91 12.64
CA ILE A 190 -2.48 2.51 13.92
C ILE A 190 -3.48 2.18 15.03
N ILE A 191 -4.76 2.00 14.70
CA ILE A 191 -5.82 1.67 15.67
C ILE A 191 -5.56 0.31 16.32
N PRO A 192 -5.53 -0.83 15.58
CA PRO A 192 -5.24 -2.13 16.19
C PRO A 192 -3.82 -2.21 16.76
N PHE A 193 -2.84 -1.53 16.14
CA PHE A 193 -1.47 -1.49 16.67
C PHE A 193 -1.40 -0.81 18.04
N SER A 194 -2.07 0.33 18.20
CA SER A 194 -2.14 1.04 19.48
C SER A 194 -2.91 0.24 20.53
N LEU A 195 -3.97 -0.47 20.14
CA LEU A 195 -4.69 -1.35 21.05
C LEU A 195 -3.80 -2.48 21.58
N VAL A 196 -3.01 -3.11 20.72
CA VAL A 196 -2.03 -4.12 21.14
C VAL A 196 -0.98 -3.52 22.08
N LEU A 197 -0.49 -2.30 21.80
CA LEU A 197 0.44 -1.60 22.70
C LEU A 197 -0.16 -1.37 24.09
N VAL A 198 -1.42 -0.95 24.17
CA VAL A 198 -2.10 -0.69 25.45
C VAL A 198 -2.34 -1.98 26.23
N ILE A 199 -2.74 -3.06 25.56
CA ILE A 199 -3.05 -4.34 26.23
C ILE A 199 -1.77 -5.09 26.63
N CYS A 200 -0.80 -5.18 25.72
CA CYS A 200 0.42 -5.96 25.92
C CYS A 200 1.52 -5.17 26.64
N GLY A 201 1.42 -3.83 26.71
CA GLY A 201 2.41 -2.98 27.39
C GLY A 201 3.83 -3.28 26.93
N GLU A 202 4.68 -3.70 27.87
CA GLU A 202 6.08 -4.07 27.61
C GLU A 202 6.26 -5.36 26.81
N MET A 203 5.23 -6.23 26.77
CA MET A 203 5.24 -7.47 25.97
C MET A 203 4.85 -7.25 24.50
N THR A 204 4.61 -6.00 24.10
CA THR A 204 4.25 -5.66 22.71
C THR A 204 5.25 -6.11 21.65
N PRO A 205 6.59 -6.10 21.87
CA PRO A 205 7.53 -6.64 20.90
C PRO A 205 7.23 -8.10 20.52
N LEU A 206 6.78 -8.93 21.46
CA LEU A 206 6.39 -10.32 21.19
C LEU A 206 5.06 -10.40 20.43
N ALA A 207 4.08 -9.58 20.79
CA ALA A 207 2.81 -9.50 20.09
C ALA A 207 2.97 -9.03 18.63
N VAL A 208 3.84 -8.04 18.39
CA VAL A 208 4.16 -7.54 17.04
C VAL A 208 4.90 -8.59 16.21
N LEU A 209 5.78 -9.39 16.83
CA LEU A 209 6.41 -10.52 16.15
C LEU A 209 5.39 -11.60 15.76
N ALA A 210 4.40 -11.88 16.61
CA ALA A 210 3.36 -12.87 16.34
C ALA A 210 2.32 -12.41 15.28
N LEU A 211 1.85 -11.17 15.40
CA LEU A 211 0.81 -10.61 14.52
C LEU A 211 1.36 -10.08 13.19
N GLY A 212 2.66 -9.76 13.15
CA GLY A 212 3.39 -9.39 11.94
C GLY A 212 2.77 -8.22 11.18
N ASN A 213 2.84 -8.29 9.85
CA ASN A 213 2.43 -7.23 8.92
C ASN A 213 0.91 -6.99 8.85
N VAL A 214 0.11 -7.77 9.59
CA VAL A 214 -1.36 -7.63 9.62
C VAL A 214 -1.78 -6.38 10.39
N ILE A 215 -1.04 -6.04 11.45
CA ILE A 215 -1.37 -4.94 12.34
C ILE A 215 -0.42 -3.74 12.21
N THR A 216 0.76 -3.93 11.61
CA THR A 216 1.75 -2.86 11.53
C THR A 216 1.48 -1.91 10.36
N PRO A 217 1.62 -0.58 10.57
CA PRO A 217 1.70 0.39 9.48
C PRO A 217 2.82 0.03 8.49
N LEU A 218 2.69 0.46 7.23
CA LEU A 218 3.68 0.25 6.18
C LEU A 218 5.06 0.76 6.59
N THR A 219 5.12 1.94 7.20
CA THR A 219 6.35 2.58 7.68
C THR A 219 7.09 1.77 8.75
N CYS A 220 6.38 0.87 9.44
CA CYS A 220 6.88 0.02 10.53
C CYS A 220 7.13 -1.44 10.11
N ARG A 221 7.06 -1.77 8.81
CA ARG A 221 7.30 -3.14 8.33
C ARG A 221 8.77 -3.47 8.25
N ILE A 222 9.19 -4.57 8.87
CA ILE A 222 10.60 -4.97 8.89
C ILE A 222 11.02 -5.40 7.47
N PRO A 223 12.14 -4.91 6.92
CA PRO A 223 12.59 -5.24 5.56
C PRO A 223 12.68 -6.75 5.28
N ARG A 224 13.20 -7.54 6.24
CA ARG A 224 13.26 -9.01 6.12
C ARG A 224 11.87 -9.67 6.03
N GLN A 225 10.85 -9.10 6.66
CA GLN A 225 9.48 -9.60 6.56
C GLN A 225 8.90 -9.30 5.18
N LEU A 226 9.17 -8.11 4.63
CA LEU A 226 8.75 -7.74 3.27
C LEU A 226 9.35 -8.66 2.23
N GLU A 227 10.64 -9.00 2.35
CA GLU A 227 11.29 -9.91 1.41
C GLU A 227 10.69 -11.32 1.46
N LYS A 228 10.43 -11.85 2.66
CA LYS A 228 9.71 -13.12 2.83
C LYS A 228 8.30 -13.07 2.23
N GLU A 229 7.61 -11.94 2.35
CA GLU A 229 6.28 -11.76 1.75
C GLU A 229 6.33 -11.66 0.23
N ARG A 230 7.36 -11.04 -0.35
CA ARG A 230 7.55 -11.01 -1.81
C ARG A 230 7.72 -12.41 -2.39
N VAL A 231 8.56 -13.23 -1.76
CA VAL A 231 8.74 -14.64 -2.16
C VAL A 231 7.40 -15.39 -2.11
N LYS A 232 6.62 -15.23 -1.02
CA LYS A 232 5.29 -15.85 -0.91
C LYS A 232 4.30 -15.32 -1.96
N ARG A 233 4.30 -14.02 -2.22
CA ARG A 233 3.46 -13.39 -3.25
C ARG A 233 3.80 -13.90 -4.65
N ALA A 234 5.07 -14.10 -4.97
CA ALA A 234 5.48 -14.70 -6.24
C ALA A 234 4.91 -16.13 -6.42
N VAL A 235 4.96 -16.95 -5.36
CA VAL A 235 4.37 -18.30 -5.38
C VAL A 235 2.85 -18.25 -5.52
N TRP A 236 2.17 -17.41 -4.76
CA TRP A 236 0.71 -17.29 -4.83
C TRP A 236 0.24 -16.79 -6.19
N LYS A 237 0.95 -15.82 -6.77
CA LYS A 237 0.71 -15.36 -8.14
C LYS A 237 0.87 -16.50 -9.13
N ARG A 238 2.02 -17.19 -9.09
CA ARG A 238 2.29 -18.32 -10.00
C ARG A 238 1.15 -19.34 -9.94
N ASN A 239 0.72 -19.72 -8.73
CA ASN A 239 -0.37 -20.68 -8.55
C ASN A 239 -1.73 -20.16 -9.03
N ALA A 240 -2.00 -18.86 -8.91
CA ALA A 240 -3.24 -18.25 -9.36
C ALA A 240 -3.31 -18.05 -10.88
N LEU A 241 -2.15 -17.95 -11.55
CA LEU A 241 -2.03 -17.77 -12.98
C LEU A 241 -1.98 -19.09 -13.77
N VAL A 242 -2.02 -20.25 -13.10
CA VAL A 242 -2.10 -21.55 -13.79
C VAL A 242 -3.44 -21.63 -14.54
N PRO A 243 -3.45 -21.73 -15.88
CA PRO A 243 -4.68 -21.85 -16.65
C PRO A 243 -5.43 -23.14 -16.33
N VAL A 244 -6.76 -23.14 -16.51
CA VAL A 244 -7.56 -24.36 -16.39
C VAL A 244 -7.09 -25.38 -17.41
N GLY A 245 -6.80 -26.61 -16.96
CA GLY A 245 -6.29 -27.68 -17.83
C GLY A 245 -4.77 -27.62 -18.10
N SER A 246 -4.05 -26.68 -17.50
CA SER A 246 -2.59 -26.59 -17.55
C SER A 246 -1.98 -26.84 -16.17
N VAL A 247 -0.72 -27.28 -16.15
CA VAL A 247 0.10 -27.39 -14.93
C VAL A 247 1.16 -26.28 -14.88
N THR A 248 1.37 -25.57 -16.00
CA THR A 248 2.41 -24.56 -16.15
C THR A 248 1.82 -23.16 -16.18
N ALA A 249 2.23 -22.34 -15.21
CA ALA A 249 1.97 -20.90 -15.21
C ALA A 249 2.86 -20.18 -16.26
N PRO A 250 2.44 -19.00 -16.75
CA PRO A 250 3.29 -18.15 -17.58
C PRO A 250 4.65 -17.86 -16.92
N THR A 251 5.69 -17.70 -17.74
CA THR A 251 7.02 -17.32 -17.27
C THR A 251 6.98 -15.92 -16.65
N VAL A 252 7.64 -15.75 -15.51
CA VAL A 252 7.71 -14.45 -14.81
C VAL A 252 8.32 -13.39 -15.71
N GLY A 253 7.68 -12.22 -15.78
CA GLY A 253 8.12 -11.09 -16.61
C GLY A 253 7.82 -11.24 -18.10
N SER A 254 7.23 -12.36 -18.55
CA SER A 254 6.89 -12.56 -19.96
C SER A 254 5.70 -11.70 -20.41
N GLU A 255 5.62 -11.44 -21.72
CA GLU A 255 4.48 -10.77 -22.33
C GLU A 255 3.16 -11.54 -22.12
N ALA A 256 3.23 -12.87 -22.02
CA ALA A 256 2.07 -13.71 -21.72
C ALA A 256 1.55 -13.47 -20.30
N GLU A 257 2.45 -13.41 -19.31
CA GLU A 257 2.09 -13.07 -17.92
C GLU A 257 1.48 -11.66 -17.85
N MET A 258 2.14 -10.69 -18.48
CA MET A 258 1.70 -9.29 -18.56
C MET A 258 0.27 -9.18 -19.13
N ARG A 259 -0.01 -9.88 -20.24
CA ARG A 259 -1.32 -9.85 -20.90
C ARG A 259 -2.42 -10.37 -19.97
N VAL A 260 -2.16 -11.47 -19.25
CA VAL A 260 -3.13 -12.03 -18.29
C VAL A 260 -3.36 -11.05 -17.14
N LEU A 261 -2.30 -10.49 -16.56
CA LEU A 261 -2.41 -9.52 -15.47
C LEU A 261 -3.18 -8.26 -15.88
N LYS A 262 -2.96 -7.76 -17.10
CA LYS A 262 -3.74 -6.63 -17.65
C LYS A 262 -5.21 -6.97 -17.79
N SER A 263 -5.55 -8.16 -18.30
CA SER A 263 -6.95 -8.58 -18.40
C SER A 263 -7.64 -8.68 -17.04
N MET A 264 -6.91 -9.09 -15.99
CA MET A 264 -7.44 -9.21 -14.62
C MET A 264 -7.76 -7.88 -13.95
N VAL A 265 -7.21 -6.77 -14.45
CA VAL A 265 -7.47 -5.41 -13.94
C VAL A 265 -8.29 -4.56 -14.91
N ASP A 266 -8.78 -5.16 -16.00
CA ASP A 266 -9.72 -4.51 -16.90
C ASP A 266 -11.09 -4.35 -16.21
N GLY A 267 -11.66 -3.14 -16.27
CA GLY A 267 -12.87 -2.82 -15.53
C GLY A 267 -14.09 -3.65 -15.95
N GLU A 268 -14.18 -3.96 -17.24
CA GLU A 268 -15.28 -4.74 -17.80
C GLU A 268 -15.13 -6.23 -17.50
N TRP A 269 -13.90 -6.74 -17.58
CA TRP A 269 -13.56 -8.07 -17.13
C TRP A 269 -13.86 -8.24 -15.64
N VAL A 270 -13.45 -7.31 -14.78
CA VAL A 270 -13.73 -7.37 -13.33
C VAL A 270 -15.23 -7.37 -13.04
N ARG A 271 -16.06 -6.75 -13.90
CA ARG A 271 -17.51 -6.73 -13.75
C ARG A 271 -18.16 -8.07 -14.13
N THR A 272 -17.66 -8.73 -15.17
CA THR A 272 -18.30 -9.89 -15.79
C THR A 272 -17.66 -11.23 -15.44
N ALA A 273 -16.42 -11.23 -14.95
CA ALA A 273 -15.67 -12.44 -14.62
C ALA A 273 -16.38 -13.33 -13.58
N GLY A 274 -16.26 -14.64 -13.74
CA GLY A 274 -16.81 -15.62 -12.80
C GLY A 274 -16.14 -15.55 -11.42
N ALA A 275 -16.81 -16.12 -10.41
CA ALA A 275 -16.35 -16.04 -9.01
C ALA A 275 -14.92 -16.55 -8.82
N ARG A 276 -14.58 -17.68 -9.45
CA ARG A 276 -13.24 -18.29 -9.40
C ARG A 276 -12.17 -17.41 -10.03
N ASP A 277 -12.48 -16.75 -11.13
CA ASP A 277 -11.53 -15.90 -11.83
C ASP A 277 -11.25 -14.61 -11.05
N VAL A 278 -12.28 -14.03 -10.41
CA VAL A 278 -12.08 -12.90 -9.49
C VAL A 278 -11.17 -13.29 -8.32
N LEU A 279 -11.34 -14.47 -7.74
CA LEU A 279 -10.47 -14.97 -6.67
C LEU A 279 -9.04 -15.20 -7.13
N ARG A 280 -8.85 -15.72 -8.35
CA ARG A 280 -7.53 -15.86 -8.98
C ARG A 280 -6.87 -14.51 -9.21
N ALA A 281 -7.58 -13.54 -9.79
CA ALA A 281 -7.10 -12.18 -9.96
C ALA A 281 -6.71 -11.54 -8.63
N CYS A 282 -7.55 -11.68 -7.60
CA CYS A 282 -7.22 -11.20 -6.26
C CYS A 282 -5.94 -11.84 -5.70
N ALA A 283 -5.71 -13.14 -5.95
CA ALA A 283 -4.50 -13.81 -5.48
C ALA A 283 -3.26 -13.41 -6.30
N ALA A 284 -3.40 -13.29 -7.63
CA ALA A 284 -2.34 -12.87 -8.54
C ALA A 284 -1.84 -11.44 -8.26
N LEU A 285 -2.76 -10.54 -7.90
CA LEU A 285 -2.48 -9.15 -7.55
C LEU A 285 -2.20 -8.94 -6.05
N GLY A 286 -2.09 -10.02 -5.27
CA GLY A 286 -1.73 -9.94 -3.85
C GLY A 286 -2.81 -9.36 -2.92
N LEU A 287 -4.07 -9.28 -3.37
CA LEU A 287 -5.24 -8.84 -2.59
C LEU A 287 -5.78 -9.91 -1.62
N THR A 288 -5.43 -11.18 -1.88
CA THR A 288 -5.68 -12.33 -1.00
C THR A 288 -4.49 -13.30 -1.06
N LYS A 289 -4.28 -14.10 0.00
CA LYS A 289 -3.20 -15.10 0.07
C LYS A 289 -3.50 -16.38 -0.73
N THR A 290 -4.77 -16.62 -1.07
CA THR A 290 -5.20 -17.82 -1.79
C THR A 290 -6.42 -17.50 -2.65
N HIS A 291 -6.55 -18.21 -3.78
CA HIS A 291 -7.70 -18.17 -4.68
C HIS A 291 -8.78 -19.22 -4.31
N THR A 292 -8.59 -20.01 -3.26
CA THR A 292 -9.53 -21.05 -2.78
C THR A 292 -10.55 -20.53 -1.75
N ARG A 293 -10.84 -19.23 -1.75
CA ARG A 293 -11.79 -18.62 -0.81
C ARG A 293 -13.23 -18.99 -1.18
N PRO A 294 -14.19 -18.94 -0.23
CA PRO A 294 -15.59 -19.21 -0.54
C PRO A 294 -16.13 -18.26 -1.61
N GLU A 295 -16.77 -18.83 -2.65
CA GLU A 295 -17.32 -18.07 -3.77
C GLU A 295 -18.46 -17.12 -3.34
N SER A 296 -19.16 -17.44 -2.25
CA SER A 296 -20.22 -16.59 -1.67
C SER A 296 -19.73 -15.20 -1.23
N LEU A 297 -18.44 -15.05 -0.95
CA LEU A 297 -17.84 -13.77 -0.55
C LEU A 297 -17.43 -12.91 -1.76
N VAL A 298 -17.52 -13.43 -2.99
CA VAL A 298 -16.98 -12.74 -4.16
C VAL A 298 -17.72 -11.43 -4.43
N GLU A 299 -19.05 -11.48 -4.52
CA GLU A 299 -19.84 -10.28 -4.84
C GLU A 299 -19.78 -9.21 -3.74
N VAL A 300 -19.65 -9.63 -2.48
CA VAL A 300 -19.67 -8.72 -1.32
C VAL A 300 -18.29 -8.18 -0.97
N VAL A 301 -17.23 -8.97 -1.13
CA VAL A 301 -15.88 -8.64 -0.62
C VAL A 301 -14.84 -8.54 -1.73
N TYR A 302 -14.71 -9.58 -2.57
CA TYR A 302 -13.56 -9.69 -3.46
C TYR A 302 -13.72 -8.91 -4.77
N ARG A 303 -14.89 -8.95 -5.41
CA ARG A 303 -15.16 -8.16 -6.62
C ARG A 303 -15.11 -6.65 -6.34
N PRO A 304 -15.76 -6.11 -5.28
CA PRO A 304 -15.63 -4.69 -4.96
C PRO A 304 -14.21 -4.27 -4.58
N ARG A 305 -13.42 -5.19 -3.99
CA ARG A 305 -12.01 -4.94 -3.67
C ARG A 305 -11.14 -4.92 -4.93
N LEU A 306 -11.33 -5.88 -5.84
CA LEU A 306 -10.61 -5.95 -7.10
C LEU A 306 -10.93 -4.75 -7.99
N ARG A 307 -12.21 -4.35 -8.08
CA ARG A 307 -12.64 -3.14 -8.79
C ARG A 307 -11.92 -1.89 -8.30
N ARG A 308 -11.95 -1.64 -6.99
CA ARG A 308 -11.23 -0.51 -6.38
C ARG A 308 -9.72 -0.55 -6.65
N TYR A 309 -9.16 -1.75 -6.71
CA TYR A 309 -7.74 -1.92 -7.03
C TYR A 309 -7.42 -1.64 -8.49
N ALA A 310 -8.28 -2.07 -9.41
CA ALA A 310 -8.18 -1.74 -10.83
C ALA A 310 -8.31 -0.22 -11.07
N GLU A 311 -9.29 0.43 -10.45
CA GLU A 311 -9.46 1.89 -10.49
C GLU A 311 -8.24 2.62 -9.92
N TYR A 312 -7.67 2.13 -8.82
CA TYR A 312 -6.41 2.62 -8.27
C TYR A 312 -5.27 2.56 -9.31
N LEU A 313 -5.09 1.41 -9.95
CA LEU A 313 -4.02 1.21 -10.94
C LEU A 313 -4.23 2.10 -12.17
N GLU A 314 -5.48 2.31 -12.61
CA GLU A 314 -5.78 3.21 -13.71
C GLU A 314 -5.37 4.65 -13.40
N VAL A 315 -5.71 5.16 -12.20
CA VAL A 315 -5.29 6.48 -11.75
C VAL A 315 -3.76 6.57 -11.64
N ASP A 316 -3.11 5.57 -11.03
CA ASP A 316 -1.64 5.56 -10.88
C ASP A 316 -0.93 5.47 -12.24
N ASP A 317 -1.40 4.62 -13.16
CA ASP A 317 -0.86 4.48 -14.53
C ASP A 317 -0.91 5.82 -15.28
N ALA A 318 -2.03 6.53 -15.18
CA ALA A 318 -2.19 7.83 -15.84
C ALA A 318 -1.30 8.92 -15.20
N LEU A 319 -1.17 8.93 -13.87
CA LEU A 319 -0.29 9.87 -13.16
C LEU A 319 1.20 9.58 -13.39
N ILE A 320 1.60 8.32 -13.61
CA ILE A 320 2.97 7.98 -14.03
C ILE A 320 3.22 8.52 -15.44
N ARG A 321 2.28 8.31 -16.38
CA ARG A 321 2.41 8.78 -17.77
C ARG A 321 2.51 10.30 -17.85
N SER A 322 1.70 11.04 -17.10
CA SER A 322 1.73 12.51 -17.11
C SER A 322 2.82 13.11 -16.22
N GLY A 323 3.31 12.39 -15.21
CA GLY A 323 4.20 12.91 -14.16
C GLY A 323 5.71 12.76 -14.41
N GLY A 324 6.15 12.45 -15.64
CA GLY A 324 7.58 12.26 -15.96
C GLY A 324 7.98 10.80 -16.25
N GLY A 325 7.00 9.90 -16.34
CA GLY A 325 7.19 8.51 -16.76
C GLY A 325 8.02 7.67 -15.79
N VAL A 326 8.33 6.44 -16.20
CA VAL A 326 9.13 5.51 -15.38
C VAL A 326 10.54 6.05 -15.13
N SER A 327 11.10 6.82 -16.06
CA SER A 327 12.40 7.47 -15.92
C SER A 327 12.48 8.42 -14.71
N GLY A 328 11.40 9.13 -14.37
CA GLY A 328 11.37 10.04 -13.23
C GLY A 328 11.24 9.35 -11.87
N MET A 329 10.95 8.05 -11.85
CA MET A 329 10.69 7.31 -10.61
C MET A 329 11.99 6.86 -9.92
N GLU A 330 11.98 6.92 -8.59
CA GLU A 330 13.01 6.28 -7.75
C GLU A 330 12.94 4.76 -7.87
N ALA A 331 14.09 4.07 -7.77
CA ALA A 331 14.18 2.61 -7.88
C ALA A 331 13.18 1.87 -6.98
N ALA A 332 13.08 2.27 -5.71
CA ALA A 332 12.15 1.66 -4.77
C ALA A 332 10.67 1.92 -5.11
N GLU A 333 10.34 3.05 -5.76
CA GLU A 333 8.99 3.33 -6.23
C GLU A 333 8.64 2.55 -7.50
N VAL A 334 9.61 2.33 -8.39
CA VAL A 334 9.46 1.43 -9.55
C VAL A 334 9.15 0.02 -9.05
N ARG A 335 9.94 -0.52 -8.13
CA ARG A 335 9.73 -1.85 -7.56
C ARG A 335 8.34 -2.01 -6.95
N LEU A 336 7.89 -1.02 -6.18
CA LEU A 336 6.54 -1.03 -5.61
C LEU A 336 5.45 -0.99 -6.69
N ALA A 337 5.59 -0.12 -7.70
CA ALA A 337 4.65 0.00 -8.79
C ALA A 337 4.54 -1.30 -9.63
N VAL A 338 5.67 -1.98 -9.87
CA VAL A 338 5.75 -3.30 -10.52
C VAL A 338 5.05 -4.35 -9.66
N GLU A 339 5.35 -4.41 -8.35
CA GLU A 339 4.71 -5.36 -7.43
C GLU A 339 3.18 -5.19 -7.37
N GLU A 340 2.68 -3.96 -7.37
CA GLU A 340 1.25 -3.65 -7.35
C GLU A 340 0.54 -4.08 -8.65
N ARG A 341 1.24 -4.08 -9.77
CA ARG A 341 0.70 -4.56 -11.06
C ARG A 341 0.83 -6.07 -11.23
N GLY A 342 1.32 -6.79 -10.21
CA GLY A 342 1.53 -8.24 -10.23
C GLY A 342 2.90 -8.67 -10.78
N GLY A 343 3.80 -7.73 -11.10
CA GLY A 343 5.16 -8.01 -11.55
C GLY A 343 6.10 -8.54 -10.47
N VAL A 344 5.59 -9.05 -9.35
CA VAL A 344 6.43 -9.64 -8.29
C VAL A 344 7.30 -10.78 -8.84
N GLY A 345 8.61 -10.71 -8.58
CA GLY A 345 9.61 -11.66 -9.08
C GLY A 345 10.33 -11.22 -10.36
N VAL A 346 9.93 -10.12 -11.00
CA VAL A 346 10.74 -9.45 -12.03
C VAL A 346 12.01 -8.89 -11.38
N GLY A 347 13.15 -8.94 -12.08
CA GLY A 347 14.44 -8.40 -11.58
C GLY A 347 15.17 -9.26 -10.54
N GLY A 348 14.48 -10.18 -9.85
CA GLY A 348 15.13 -11.05 -8.87
C GLY A 348 15.60 -10.30 -7.62
N LYS A 349 16.89 -10.43 -7.27
CA LYS A 349 17.48 -9.79 -6.08
C LYS A 349 17.90 -8.35 -6.39
N GLU A 350 17.77 -7.49 -5.38
CA GLU A 350 18.13 -6.08 -5.44
C GLU A 350 19.54 -5.88 -6.02
N SER A 351 19.58 -5.35 -7.24
CA SER A 351 20.76 -5.11 -8.05
C SER A 351 20.40 -4.06 -9.12
N TRP A 352 21.42 -3.46 -9.75
CA TRP A 352 21.19 -2.52 -10.84
C TRP A 352 20.54 -3.19 -12.07
N GLU A 353 20.79 -4.49 -12.26
CA GLU A 353 20.14 -5.30 -13.30
C GLU A 353 18.66 -5.49 -12.98
N ALA A 354 18.35 -5.80 -11.72
CA ALA A 354 16.97 -5.93 -11.25
C ALA A 354 16.16 -4.66 -11.48
N GLU A 355 16.71 -3.51 -11.09
CA GLU A 355 16.05 -2.22 -11.30
C GLU A 355 15.79 -1.96 -12.79
N ARG A 356 16.75 -2.28 -13.65
CA ARG A 356 16.62 -2.10 -15.10
C ARG A 356 15.50 -2.97 -15.68
N GLU A 357 15.40 -4.22 -15.25
CA GLU A 357 14.32 -5.12 -15.66
C GLU A 357 12.95 -4.65 -15.15
N GLU A 358 12.87 -4.21 -13.89
CA GLU A 358 11.65 -3.67 -13.29
C GLU A 358 11.17 -2.41 -14.04
N ARG A 359 12.07 -1.48 -14.37
CA ARG A 359 11.75 -0.28 -15.18
C ARG A 359 11.22 -0.67 -16.55
N ARG A 360 11.92 -1.55 -17.28
CA ARG A 360 11.51 -2.02 -18.61
C ARG A 360 10.15 -2.71 -18.57
N TRP A 361 9.89 -3.51 -17.54
CA TRP A 361 8.61 -4.17 -17.36
C TRP A 361 7.49 -3.15 -17.13
N LEU A 362 7.71 -2.14 -16.29
CA LEU A 362 6.72 -1.09 -16.01
C LEU A 362 6.42 -0.23 -17.25
N GLU A 363 7.44 0.09 -18.05
CA GLU A 363 7.26 0.82 -19.32
C GLU A 363 6.34 0.04 -20.27
N LYS A 364 6.57 -1.27 -20.44
CA LYS A 364 5.71 -2.15 -21.24
C LYS A 364 4.30 -2.27 -20.68
N TRP A 365 4.16 -2.30 -19.34
CA TRP A 365 2.86 -2.27 -18.70
C TRP A 365 2.07 -1.01 -19.13
N LEU A 366 2.72 0.15 -19.09
CA LEU A 366 2.07 1.44 -19.38
C LEU A 366 1.80 1.68 -20.87
N ALA A 367 2.61 1.12 -21.77
CA ALA A 367 2.46 1.31 -23.23
C ALA A 367 1.19 0.66 -23.81
N GLY A 368 0.78 -0.50 -23.30
CA GLY A 368 -0.35 -1.26 -23.88
C GLY A 368 -1.75 -0.85 -23.39
N LYS A 369 -1.99 0.44 -23.15
CA LYS A 369 -3.28 1.02 -22.72
C LYS A 369 -3.66 2.26 -23.56
N GLU A 370 -3.05 2.41 -24.74
CA GLU A 370 -3.44 3.42 -25.74
C GLU A 370 -4.56 2.92 -26.65
#